data_AF-A0A371QYR7-F1
#
_entry.id   AF-A0A371QYR7-F1
#
_cell.length_a   1.000
_cell.length_b   1.000
_cell.length_c   1.000
_cell.angle_alpha   90.00
_cell.angle_beta   90.00
_cell.angle_gamma   90.00
#
_symmetry.space_group_name_H-M   'P 1'
#
loop_
_entity.id
_entity.type
_entity.pdbx_description
1 polymer ?
#
loop_
_entity_poly.entity_id
_entity_poly.type
_entity_poly.pdbx_seq_one_letter_code
_entity_poly.pdbx_strand_id
1 'polypeptide(L)'
;MSVIDPRDKHRFGEDATSLIYSHASATAKKLGVELVVESDYLRINGFEARRRDGVIEVDGITAEIDDEQWEAFITLALNHFVNTQQPPRGEALRQILFAIGATPRE
;
A
#
# COMPACT_ATOMS: atom_id res chain seq x y z
N MET A 1 -8.54 -33.26 2.27
CA MET A 1 -8.79 -32.15 1.33
C MET A 1 -9.49 -31.05 2.13
N SER A 2 -8.74 -30.09 2.66
CA SER A 2 -9.31 -29.02 3.48
C SER A 2 -10.04 -28.02 2.58
N VAL A 3 -11.34 -27.93 2.78
CA VAL A 3 -12.24 -26.99 2.14
C VAL A 3 -11.96 -25.63 2.80
N ILE A 4 -11.37 -24.69 2.07
CA ILE A 4 -11.16 -23.33 2.56
C ILE A 4 -12.54 -22.69 2.72
N ASP A 5 -12.94 -22.44 3.97
CA ASP A 5 -14.22 -21.81 4.29
C ASP A 5 -14.20 -20.35 3.81
N PRO A 6 -15.24 -19.84 3.14
CA PRO A 6 -15.27 -18.45 2.67
C PRO A 6 -15.22 -17.42 3.82
N ARG A 7 -15.52 -17.80 5.07
CA ARG A 7 -15.30 -16.94 6.26
C ARG A 7 -13.84 -16.92 6.72
N ASP A 8 -13.06 -17.92 6.30
CA ASP A 8 -11.63 -18.01 6.55
C ASP A 8 -10.90 -16.91 5.76
N LYS A 9 -11.26 -16.70 4.49
CA LYS A 9 -10.67 -15.62 3.66
C LYS A 9 -10.74 -14.23 4.31
N HIS A 10 -11.83 -13.93 5.04
CA HIS A 10 -11.98 -12.63 5.69
C HIS A 10 -11.01 -12.47 6.86
N ARG A 11 -10.78 -13.56 7.62
CA ARG A 11 -9.83 -13.62 8.74
C ARG A 11 -8.38 -13.60 8.25
N PHE A 12 -8.07 -14.37 7.19
CA PHE A 12 -6.74 -14.40 6.59
C PHE A 12 -6.36 -13.07 5.90
N GLY A 13 -7.33 -12.33 5.35
CA GLY A 13 -7.12 -10.99 4.78
C GLY A 13 -6.82 -9.94 5.85
N GLU A 14 -7.61 -9.89 6.93
CA GLU A 14 -7.39 -8.95 8.05
C GLU A 14 -6.09 -9.23 8.81
N ASP A 15 -5.74 -10.51 9.02
CA ASP A 15 -4.49 -10.92 9.68
C ASP A 15 -3.26 -10.53 8.85
N ALA A 16 -3.29 -10.73 7.52
CA ALA A 16 -2.16 -10.40 6.65
C ALA A 16 -1.92 -8.88 6.55
N THR A 17 -2.99 -8.09 6.43
CA THR A 17 -2.91 -6.62 6.40
C THR A 17 -2.45 -6.05 7.73
N SER A 18 -2.90 -6.63 8.86
CA SER A 18 -2.44 -6.24 10.19
C SER A 18 -0.97 -6.61 10.41
N LEU A 19 -0.53 -7.77 9.91
CA LEU A 19 0.84 -8.23 10.04
C LEU A 19 1.81 -7.37 9.21
N ILE A 20 1.45 -7.01 7.96
CA ILE A 20 2.31 -6.18 7.14
C ILE A 20 2.46 -4.78 7.72
N TYR A 21 1.41 -4.21 8.31
CA TYR A 21 1.49 -2.93 9.01
C TYR A 21 2.44 -3.01 10.21
N SER A 22 2.32 -4.07 11.03
CA SER A 22 3.23 -4.31 12.16
C SER A 22 4.69 -4.42 11.72
N HIS A 23 4.96 -5.17 10.65
CA HIS A 23 6.30 -5.30 10.08
C HIS A 23 6.83 -3.98 9.50
N ALA A 24 5.98 -3.22 8.81
CA ALA A 24 6.35 -1.90 8.28
C ALA A 24 6.66 -0.91 9.40
N SER A 25 5.86 -0.90 10.47
CA SER A 25 6.08 -0.07 11.66
C SER A 25 7.40 -0.43 12.36
N ALA A 26 7.68 -1.73 12.54
CA ALA A 26 8.95 -2.19 13.09
C ALA A 26 10.15 -1.81 12.20
N THR A 27 9.99 -1.91 10.88
CA THR A 27 11.01 -1.50 9.90
C THR A 27 11.26 0.00 9.95
N ALA A 28 10.20 0.81 9.99
CA ALA A 28 10.30 2.27 10.09
C ALA A 28 11.02 2.69 11.38
N LYS A 29 10.66 2.09 12.52
CA LYS A 29 11.33 2.31 13.81
C LYS A 29 12.80 1.93 13.77
N LYS A 30 13.15 0.80 13.15
CA LYS A 30 14.55 0.35 12.99
C LYS A 30 15.38 1.33 12.16
N LEU A 31 14.79 1.89 11.11
CA LEU A 31 15.46 2.83 10.21
C LEU A 31 15.43 4.28 10.73
N GLY A 32 14.67 4.56 11.79
CA GLY A 32 14.49 5.92 12.32
C GLY A 32 13.69 6.82 11.39
N VAL A 33 12.81 6.24 10.57
CA VAL A 33 12.00 6.98 9.59
C VAL A 33 10.54 7.02 10.03
N GLU A 34 9.82 8.03 9.56
CA GLU A 34 8.40 8.19 9.82
C GLU A 34 7.57 7.30 8.89
N LEU A 35 6.58 6.61 9.47
CA LEU A 35 5.53 5.87 8.80
C LEU A 35 4.18 6.40 9.29
N VAL A 36 3.37 6.91 8.38
CA VAL A 36 1.98 7.32 8.63
C VAL A 36 1.09 6.58 7.65
N VAL A 37 0.05 5.93 8.17
CA VAL A 37 -0.98 5.28 7.37
C VAL A 37 -2.33 5.72 7.93
N GLU A 38 -3.07 6.47 7.13
CA GLU A 38 -4.43 6.94 7.40
C GLU A 38 -5.36 6.47 6.28
N SER A 39 -6.67 6.68 6.45
CA SER A 39 -7.68 6.21 5.50
C SER A 39 -7.49 6.71 4.06
N ASP A 40 -6.92 7.91 3.89
CA ASP A 40 -6.71 8.57 2.59
C ASP A 40 -5.26 9.05 2.39
N TYR A 41 -4.35 8.69 3.29
CA TYR A 41 -2.96 9.17 3.25
C TYR A 41 -1.95 8.09 3.65
N LEU A 42 -0.85 8.03 2.89
CA LEU A 42 0.32 7.21 3.20
C LEU A 42 1.58 8.08 3.16
N ARG A 43 2.41 7.95 4.19
CA ARG A 43 3.74 8.56 4.24
C ARG A 43 4.77 7.55 4.70
N ILE A 44 5.83 7.36 3.92
CA ILE A 44 6.95 6.46 4.22
C ILE A 44 8.27 7.18 3.88
N ASN A 45 9.04 7.62 4.86
CA ASN A 45 10.40 8.16 4.62
C ASN A 45 10.47 9.21 3.47
N GLY A 46 9.59 10.23 3.51
CA GLY A 46 9.51 11.28 2.50
C GLY A 46 8.89 10.85 1.16
N PHE A 47 8.34 9.65 1.06
CA PHE A 47 7.36 9.28 0.04
C PHE A 47 5.96 9.57 0.57
N GLU A 48 5.14 10.23 -0.23
CA GLU A 48 3.77 10.61 0.12
C GLU A 48 2.81 10.19 -0.99
N ALA A 49 1.71 9.54 -0.59
CA ALA A 49 0.59 9.22 -1.46
C ALA A 49 -0.70 9.69 -0.79
N ARG A 50 -1.57 10.36 -1.55
CA ARG A 50 -2.89 10.82 -1.10
C ARG A 50 -3.97 10.25 -1.98
N ARG A 51 -5.12 9.91 -1.40
CA ARG A 51 -6.33 9.60 -2.13
C ARG A 51 -7.35 10.70 -1.92
N ARG A 52 -7.90 11.23 -3.00
CA ARG A 52 -8.95 12.26 -2.95
C ARG A 52 -9.92 12.08 -4.10
N ASP A 53 -11.22 12.07 -3.82
CA ASP A 53 -12.27 12.04 -4.84
C ASP A 53 -12.08 10.91 -5.89
N GLY A 54 -11.67 9.72 -5.45
CA GLY A 54 -11.42 8.58 -6.34
C GLY A 54 -10.14 8.68 -7.16
N VAL A 55 -9.20 9.53 -6.75
CA VAL A 55 -7.91 9.72 -7.42
C VAL A 55 -6.77 9.52 -6.43
N ILE A 56 -5.73 8.80 -6.83
CA ILE A 56 -4.46 8.74 -6.12
C ILE A 56 -3.49 9.77 -6.69
N GLU A 57 -2.83 10.51 -5.81
CA GLU A 57 -1.74 11.43 -6.10
C GLU A 57 -0.47 10.94 -5.41
N VAL A 58 0.54 10.57 -6.19
CA VAL A 58 1.79 10.01 -5.67
C VAL A 58 2.97 10.29 -6.60
N ASP A 59 4.06 10.87 -6.07
CA ASP A 59 5.30 11.15 -6.83
C ASP A 59 5.07 11.92 -8.17
N GLY A 60 4.07 12.81 -8.19
CA GLY A 60 3.66 13.57 -9.38
C GLY A 60 2.78 12.80 -10.38
N ILE A 61 2.42 11.56 -10.08
CA ILE A 61 1.47 10.74 -10.85
C ILE A 61 0.07 10.91 -10.25
N THR A 62 -0.91 11.10 -11.13
CA THR A 62 -2.34 11.12 -10.77
C THR A 62 -3.07 10.01 -11.54
N ALA A 63 -3.82 9.18 -10.83
CA ALA A 63 -4.58 8.08 -11.44
C ALA A 63 -5.93 7.86 -10.73
N GLU A 64 -6.94 7.46 -11.48
CA GLU A 64 -8.24 7.07 -10.93
C GLU A 64 -8.14 5.70 -10.23
N ILE A 65 -8.68 5.64 -9.01
CA ILE A 65 -8.74 4.44 -8.19
C ILE A 65 -10.02 4.36 -7.33
N ASP A 66 -10.51 3.15 -7.09
CA ASP A 66 -11.54 2.86 -6.09
C ASP A 66 -10.95 2.47 -4.71
N ASP A 67 -11.82 2.16 -3.74
CA ASP A 67 -11.45 1.82 -2.37
C ASP A 67 -10.59 0.54 -2.29
N GLU A 68 -10.95 -0.49 -3.05
CA GLU A 68 -10.22 -1.76 -3.05
C GLU A 68 -8.82 -1.56 -3.64
N GLN A 69 -8.72 -0.75 -4.71
CA GLN A 69 -7.44 -0.38 -5.32
C GLN A 69 -6.55 0.44 -4.37
N TRP A 70 -7.13 1.31 -3.54
CA TRP A 70 -6.40 2.05 -2.51
C TRP A 70 -5.83 1.12 -1.43
N GLU A 71 -6.65 0.21 -0.89
CA GLU A 71 -6.20 -0.75 0.12
C GLU A 71 -5.10 -1.68 -0.44
N ALA A 72 -5.24 -2.10 -1.71
CA ALA A 72 -4.23 -2.86 -2.42
C ALA A 72 -2.93 -2.06 -2.59
N PHE A 73 -3.02 -0.77 -2.95
CA PHE A 73 -1.86 0.13 -3.05
C PHE A 73 -1.10 0.21 -1.73
N ILE A 74 -1.80 0.45 -0.61
CA ILE A 74 -1.20 0.54 0.73
C ILE A 74 -0.47 -0.77 1.05
N THR A 75 -1.14 -1.91 0.86
CA THR A 75 -0.57 -3.23 1.14
C THR A 75 0.70 -3.48 0.34
N LEU A 76 0.69 -3.19 -0.96
CA LEU A 76 1.85 -3.38 -1.84
C LEU A 76 2.99 -2.41 -1.51
N ALA A 77 2.68 -1.15 -1.18
CA ALA A 77 3.68 -0.16 -0.81
C ALA A 77 4.38 -0.52 0.51
N LEU A 78 3.62 -0.95 1.53
CA LEU A 78 4.16 -1.42 2.80
C LEU A 78 4.98 -2.70 2.61
N ASN A 79 4.50 -3.65 1.81
CA ASN A 79 5.25 -4.86 1.50
C ASN A 79 6.57 -4.55 0.77
N HIS A 80 6.56 -3.65 -0.22
CA HIS A 80 7.78 -3.19 -0.86
C HIS A 80 8.76 -2.57 0.16
N PHE A 81 8.26 -1.71 1.05
CA PHE A 81 9.07 -1.07 2.08
C PHE A 81 9.68 -2.06 3.07
N VAL A 82 8.91 -3.05 3.54
CA VAL A 82 9.41 -4.10 4.45
C VAL A 82 10.54 -4.90 3.79
N ASN A 83 10.41 -5.23 2.51
CA ASN A 83 11.38 -6.07 1.80
C ASN A 83 12.63 -5.30 1.35
N THR A 84 12.48 -4.04 0.94
CA THR A 84 13.59 -3.26 0.34
C THR A 84 14.17 -2.20 1.28
N GLN A 85 13.48 -1.91 2.39
CA GLN A 85 13.78 -0.81 3.31
C GLN A 85 13.74 0.58 2.64
N GLN A 86 13.14 0.69 1.45
CA GLN A 86 12.95 1.92 0.71
C GLN A 86 11.49 2.05 0.27
N PRO A 87 10.94 3.27 0.17
CA PRO A 87 9.60 3.46 -0.38
C PRO A 87 9.60 3.14 -1.88
N PRO A 88 8.47 2.67 -2.44
CA PRO A 88 8.37 2.40 -3.86
C PRO A 88 8.45 3.72 -4.65
N ARG A 89 9.50 3.89 -5.44
CA ARG A 89 9.69 5.04 -6.34
C ARG A 89 9.99 4.57 -7.76
N GLY A 90 9.86 5.47 -8.74
CA GLY A 90 10.22 5.19 -10.12
C GLY A 90 9.51 3.96 -10.69
N GLU A 91 10.27 2.96 -11.16
CA GLU A 91 9.72 1.75 -11.77
C GLU A 91 8.89 0.91 -10.78
N ALA A 92 9.32 0.80 -9.51
CA ALA A 92 8.58 0.05 -8.50
C ALA A 92 7.19 0.65 -8.26
N LEU A 93 7.09 1.99 -8.21
CA LEU A 93 5.81 2.69 -8.10
C LEU A 93 4.92 2.42 -9.32
N ARG A 94 5.47 2.49 -10.54
CA ARG A 94 4.71 2.20 -11.77
C ARG A 94 4.19 0.77 -11.80
N GLN A 95 4.99 -0.20 -11.35
CA GLN A 95 4.57 -1.60 -11.26
C GLN A 95 3.45 -1.79 -10.24
N ILE A 96 3.50 -1.11 -9.09
CA ILE A 96 2.42 -1.15 -8.09
C ILE A 96 1.14 -0.55 -8.66
N LEU A 97 1.21 0.65 -9.26
CA LEU A 97 0.05 1.30 -9.87
C LEU A 97 -0.57 0.45 -10.99
N PHE A 98 0.26 -0.21 -11.80
CA PHE A 98 -0.20 -1.16 -12.80
C PHE A 98 -0.85 -2.40 -12.18
N ALA A 99 -0.27 -2.95 -11.12
CA ALA A 99 -0.76 -4.16 -10.45
C ALA A 99 -2.13 -3.96 -9.79
N ILE A 100 -2.41 -2.76 -9.29
CA ILE A 100 -3.73 -2.42 -8.74
C ILE A 100 -4.73 -2.00 -9.83
N GLY A 101 -4.31 -1.89 -11.10
CA GLY A 101 -5.18 -1.47 -12.21
C GLY A 101 -5.54 0.02 -12.19
N ALA A 102 -4.67 0.89 -11.64
CA ALA A 102 -4.92 2.33 -11.62
C ALA A 102 -4.95 2.89 -13.06
N THR A 103 -5.92 3.76 -13.34
CA THR A 103 -6.07 4.36 -14.67
C THR A 103 -5.44 5.75 -14.67
N PRO A 104 -4.39 6.02 -15.48
CA PRO A 104 -3.75 7.33 -15.51
C PRO A 104 -4.76 8.41 -15.89
N ARG A 105 -4.75 9.54 -15.17
CA ARG A 105 -5.53 10.72 -15.57
C ARG A 105 -4.68 11.52 -16.56
N GLU A 106 -5.15 11.62 -17.81
CA GLU A 106 -4.56 12.47 -18.87
C GLU A 106 -4.67 13.97 -18.56
#